data_AF-A0A849DQW3-F1
#
_entry.id   AF-A0A849DQW3-F1
#
_cell.length_a   1.000
_cell.length_b   1.000
_cell.length_c   1.000
_cell.angle_alpha   90.00
_cell.angle_beta   90.00
_cell.angle_gamma   90.00
#
_symmetry.space_group_name_H-M   'P 1'
#
loop_
_entity.id
_entity.type
_entity.pdbx_description
1 polymer ?
#
loop_
_entity_poly.entity_id
_entity_poly.type
_entity_poly.pdbx_seq_one_letter_code
_entity_poly.pdbx_strand_id
1 'polypeptide(L)'
;MGSGAYYVQTCPFGEGSSVRMIWLATPPANLGPSPAALARRALARIRLEGARIGIAPDPNGAGLIGLPVWLWTAVTANTWGPTTASASDGGLTVTITGRATQIVWNMGDGSSVTCANPGTPYQASYGAARSPNCGYPAAGDNGPGYHLPSRTQPDGRYHITATTSWRVEWVGGGQHGVINTTRTSQTAIRIDELQVAVS
;
A
#
# COMPACT_ATOMS: atom_id res chain seq x y z
N MET A 1 50.66 21.29 -4.12
CA MET A 1 50.06 20.43 -5.17
C MET A 1 48.60 20.23 -4.78
N GLY A 2 47.66 20.75 -5.56
CA GLY A 2 46.23 20.73 -5.21
C GLY A 2 45.62 19.34 -5.36
N SER A 3 44.68 18.99 -4.48
CA SER A 3 43.95 17.71 -4.47
C SER A 3 42.95 17.63 -5.63
N GLY A 4 43.44 17.33 -6.84
CA GLY A 4 42.59 17.02 -7.99
C GLY A 4 42.60 15.53 -8.35
N ALA A 5 41.63 15.11 -9.17
CA ALA A 5 41.51 13.74 -9.64
C ALA A 5 41.15 13.69 -11.13
N TYR A 6 41.36 12.54 -11.76
CA TYR A 6 40.90 12.29 -13.13
C TYR A 6 39.47 11.76 -13.13
N TYR A 7 38.65 12.27 -14.05
CA TYR A 7 37.25 11.90 -14.23
C TYR A 7 36.98 11.47 -15.66
N VAL A 8 36.05 10.54 -15.82
CA VAL A 8 35.54 10.11 -17.12
C VAL A 8 34.43 11.08 -17.55
N GLN A 9 34.64 11.80 -18.65
CA GLN A 9 33.61 12.63 -19.27
C GLN A 9 33.07 11.94 -20.52
N THR A 10 31.76 11.72 -20.55
CA THR A 10 31.05 11.24 -21.73
C THR A 10 30.48 12.43 -22.50
N CYS A 11 30.87 12.60 -23.76
CA CYS A 11 30.37 13.64 -24.66
C CYS A 11 29.52 12.99 -25.76
N PRO A 12 28.19 13.18 -25.76
CA PRO A 12 27.32 12.64 -26.81
C PRO A 12 27.51 13.38 -28.15
N PHE A 13 27.39 12.67 -29.27
CA PHE A 13 27.37 13.23 -30.62
C PHE A 13 26.53 12.36 -31.56
N GLY A 14 25.50 12.92 -32.18
CA GLY A 14 24.57 12.14 -33.01
C GLY A 14 24.00 10.94 -32.24
N GLU A 15 24.08 9.75 -32.82
CA GLU A 15 23.69 8.47 -32.17
C GLU A 15 24.82 7.83 -31.32
N GLY A 16 25.99 8.47 -31.22
CA GLY A 16 27.17 7.96 -30.53
C GLY A 16 27.56 8.74 -29.27
N SER A 17 28.61 8.27 -28.61
CA SER A 17 29.26 8.99 -27.51
C SER A 17 30.78 8.82 -27.55
N SER A 18 31.51 9.84 -27.10
CA SER A 18 32.96 9.78 -26.86
C SER A 18 33.19 9.80 -25.37
N VAL A 19 34.27 9.17 -24.97
CA VAL A 19 34.70 9.13 -23.58
C VAL A 19 36.11 9.71 -23.52
N ARG A 20 36.32 10.70 -22.65
CA ARG A 20 37.65 11.28 -22.40
C ARG A 20 37.94 11.39 -20.91
N MET A 21 39.20 11.19 -20.55
CA MET A 21 39.70 11.41 -19.19
C MET A 21 40.06 12.89 -19.05
N ILE A 22 39.46 13.56 -18.07
CA ILE A 22 39.75 14.96 -17.74
C ILE A 22 40.28 15.06 -16.32
N TRP A 23 41.31 15.87 -16.10
CA TRP A 23 41.74 16.21 -14.74
C TRP A 23 40.92 17.40 -14.26
N LEU A 24 40.34 17.30 -13.05
CA LEU A 24 39.64 18.41 -12.42
C LEU A 24 40.18 18.61 -11.00
N ALA A 25 40.45 19.89 -10.66
CA ALA A 25 40.88 20.30 -9.34
C ALA A 25 39.78 20.14 -8.28
N THR A 26 38.52 20.14 -8.70
CA THR A 26 37.34 19.92 -7.88
C THR A 26 36.44 18.88 -8.55
N PRO A 27 35.82 17.96 -7.80
CA PRO A 27 34.89 17.00 -8.37
C PRO A 27 33.73 17.73 -9.09
N PRO A 28 33.34 17.30 -10.30
CA PRO A 28 32.18 17.87 -10.96
C PRO A 28 30.94 17.70 -10.10
N ALA A 29 30.10 18.74 -10.07
CA ALA A 29 28.78 18.65 -9.45
C ALA A 29 28.00 17.51 -10.13
N ASN A 30 27.31 16.68 -9.34
CA ASN A 30 26.48 15.56 -9.80
C ASN A 30 27.21 14.30 -10.30
N LEU A 31 28.41 13.99 -9.79
CA LEU A 31 28.98 12.63 -9.93
C LEU A 31 28.19 11.55 -9.18
N GLY A 32 27.34 11.96 -8.24
CA GLY A 32 26.48 11.08 -7.45
C GLY A 32 25.12 10.81 -8.09
N PRO A 33 24.34 9.89 -7.51
CA PRO A 33 22.96 9.63 -7.92
C PRO A 33 22.10 10.90 -7.88
N SER A 34 21.12 10.99 -8.78
CA SER A 34 20.11 12.06 -8.73
C SER A 34 19.28 11.98 -7.44
N PRO A 35 18.64 13.09 -7.00
CA PRO A 35 17.72 13.06 -5.87
C PRO A 35 16.63 12.00 -6.00
N ALA A 36 16.04 11.84 -7.20
CA ALA A 36 15.05 10.79 -7.46
C ALA A 36 15.63 9.36 -7.35
N ALA A 37 16.90 9.15 -7.70
CA ALA A 37 17.57 7.87 -7.49
C ALA A 37 17.79 7.58 -5.99
N LEU A 38 18.19 8.58 -5.20
CA LEU A 38 18.27 8.45 -3.73
C LEU A 38 16.89 8.23 -3.10
N ALA A 39 15.83 8.89 -3.58
CA ALA A 39 14.46 8.64 -3.13
C ALA A 39 14.04 7.18 -3.33
N ARG A 40 14.36 6.58 -4.48
CA ARG A 40 14.13 5.15 -4.74
C ARG A 40 14.95 4.22 -3.85
N ARG A 41 16.21 4.59 -3.54
CA ARG A 41 17.04 3.84 -2.57
C ARG A 41 16.46 3.89 -1.16
N ALA A 42 15.97 5.05 -0.72
CA ALA A 42 15.26 5.18 0.55
C ALA A 42 13.96 4.37 0.54
N LEU A 43 13.20 4.39 -0.57
CA LEU A 43 11.97 3.62 -0.73
C LEU A 43 12.20 2.10 -0.66
N ALA A 44 13.35 1.62 -1.12
CA ALA A 44 13.70 0.20 -1.00
C ALA A 44 14.00 -0.24 0.45
N ARG A 45 14.25 0.70 1.37
CA ARG A 45 14.62 0.43 2.77
C ARG A 45 13.51 0.76 3.77
N ILE A 46 12.61 1.66 3.40
CA ILE A 46 11.46 2.01 4.25
C ILE A 46 10.49 0.84 4.35
N ARG A 47 10.00 0.59 5.57
CA ARG A 47 9.02 -0.45 5.82
C ARG A 47 7.61 0.09 5.58
N LEU A 48 7.04 -0.22 4.42
CA LEU A 48 5.63 -0.01 4.10
C LEU A 48 4.94 -1.37 4.05
N GLU A 49 3.89 -1.53 4.85
CA GLU A 49 3.11 -2.76 4.95
C GLU A 49 1.77 -2.63 4.26
N GLY A 50 1.16 -3.78 3.96
CA GLY A 50 -0.25 -3.85 3.59
C GLY A 50 -1.13 -3.62 4.82
N ALA A 51 -2.45 -3.73 4.62
CA ALA A 51 -3.39 -3.68 5.72
C ALA A 51 -3.08 -4.81 6.72
N ARG A 52 -2.95 -4.47 8.01
CA ARG A 52 -3.05 -5.46 9.08
C ARG A 52 -4.54 -5.75 9.26
N ILE A 53 -5.04 -6.66 8.42
CA ILE A 53 -6.48 -6.86 8.21
C ILE A 53 -7.17 -7.16 9.54
N GLY A 54 -8.11 -6.28 9.88
CA GLY A 54 -9.19 -6.58 10.79
C GLY A 54 -10.49 -6.69 10.01
N ILE A 55 -11.26 -7.73 10.31
CA ILE A 55 -12.50 -8.05 9.63
C ILE A 55 -13.52 -8.62 10.61
N ALA A 56 -14.79 -8.26 10.45
CA ALA A 56 -15.91 -8.92 11.11
C ALA A 56 -16.91 -9.36 10.02
N PRO A 57 -17.29 -10.65 9.92
CA PRO A 57 -17.07 -11.73 10.87
C PRO A 57 -15.59 -12.12 11.05
N ASP A 58 -15.26 -12.69 12.21
CA ASP A 58 -13.92 -13.24 12.47
C ASP A 58 -13.62 -14.36 11.46
N PRO A 59 -12.39 -14.46 10.91
CA PRO A 59 -12.02 -15.52 9.98
C PRO A 59 -12.23 -16.94 10.53
N ASN A 60 -12.15 -17.17 11.84
CA ASN A 60 -12.41 -18.49 12.43
C ASN A 60 -13.91 -18.73 12.71
N GLY A 61 -14.74 -17.70 12.60
CA GLY A 61 -16.19 -17.78 12.67
C GLY A 61 -16.85 -17.86 11.29
N ALA A 62 -18.15 -17.57 11.27
CA ALA A 62 -18.92 -17.42 10.06
C ALA A 62 -19.77 -16.14 10.15
N GLY A 63 -19.80 -15.39 9.05
CA GLY A 63 -20.84 -14.39 8.83
C GLY A 63 -22.09 -15.01 8.26
N LEU A 64 -23.15 -14.21 8.18
CA LEU A 64 -24.40 -14.61 7.57
C LEU A 64 -24.69 -13.72 6.37
N ILE A 65 -25.26 -14.30 5.32
CA ILE A 65 -25.93 -13.55 4.26
C ILE A 65 -26.94 -12.60 4.92
N GLY A 66 -27.00 -11.36 4.41
CA GLY A 66 -27.86 -10.32 4.98
C GLY A 66 -27.24 -9.54 6.16
N LEU A 67 -26.01 -9.87 6.57
CA LEU A 67 -25.25 -9.05 7.53
C LEU A 67 -24.07 -8.34 6.85
N PRO A 68 -23.70 -7.13 7.32
CA PRO A 68 -22.57 -6.39 6.76
C PRO A 68 -21.24 -7.00 7.22
N VAL A 69 -20.21 -6.84 6.39
CA VAL A 69 -18.83 -7.13 6.77
C VAL A 69 -18.10 -5.83 7.13
N TRP A 70 -17.49 -5.78 8.30
CA TRP A 70 -16.67 -4.64 8.73
C TRP A 70 -15.23 -4.85 8.30
N LEU A 71 -14.56 -3.78 7.86
CA LEU A 71 -13.20 -3.83 7.32
C LEU A 71 -12.37 -2.72 7.96
N TRP A 72 -11.20 -3.07 8.49
CA TRP A 72 -10.25 -2.09 9.01
C TRP A 72 -8.81 -2.59 8.93
N THR A 73 -7.87 -1.69 9.21
CA THR A 73 -6.47 -2.02 9.47
C THR A 73 -6.05 -1.41 10.81
N ALA A 74 -5.08 -2.03 11.49
CA ALA A 74 -4.40 -1.35 12.57
C ALA A 74 -3.74 -0.06 12.06
N VAL A 75 -3.83 1.02 12.84
CA VAL A 75 -3.19 2.31 12.53
C VAL A 75 -1.81 2.33 13.19
N THR A 76 -0.77 2.16 12.38
CA THR A 76 0.63 2.24 12.80
C THR A 76 1.43 3.04 11.77
N ALA A 77 2.67 3.41 12.12
CA ALA A 77 3.57 4.07 11.18
C ALA A 77 3.77 3.29 9.87
N ASN A 78 3.76 1.95 9.91
CA ASN A 78 4.06 1.12 8.74
C ASN A 78 2.82 0.62 7.99
N THR A 79 1.63 0.69 8.60
CA THR A 79 0.36 0.23 7.99
C THR A 79 -0.53 1.36 7.48
N TRP A 80 -0.42 2.57 8.06
CA TRP A 80 -1.17 3.75 7.63
C TRP A 80 -0.30 5.02 7.53
N GLY A 81 0.77 5.10 8.31
CA GLY A 81 1.71 6.22 8.27
C GLY A 81 1.36 7.37 9.22
N PRO A 82 2.22 8.40 9.27
CA PRO A 82 3.43 8.53 8.46
C PRO A 82 4.59 7.63 8.93
N THR A 83 5.48 7.28 7.99
CA THR A 83 6.81 6.72 8.25
C THR A 83 7.83 7.35 7.32
N THR A 84 9.10 7.45 7.74
CA THR A 84 10.15 8.16 7.01
C THR A 84 11.40 7.31 6.82
N ALA A 85 12.17 7.62 5.77
CA ALA A 85 13.50 7.07 5.56
C ALA A 85 14.34 8.07 4.76
N SER A 86 15.67 7.91 4.80
CA SER A 86 16.58 8.75 4.03
C SER A 86 17.66 7.93 3.34
N ALA A 87 18.21 8.49 2.28
CA ALA A 87 19.40 7.99 1.61
C ALA A 87 20.33 9.15 1.27
N SER A 88 21.64 8.93 1.46
CA SER A 88 22.67 9.93 1.25
C SER A 88 23.81 9.37 0.40
N ASP A 89 24.35 10.18 -0.50
CA ASP A 89 25.50 9.86 -1.35
C ASP A 89 26.13 11.15 -1.86
N GLY A 90 27.47 11.25 -1.86
CA GLY A 90 28.19 12.42 -2.38
C GLY A 90 27.78 13.77 -1.76
N GLY A 91 27.41 13.80 -0.47
CA GLY A 91 26.96 15.02 0.22
C GLY A 91 25.50 15.43 -0.05
N LEU A 92 24.81 14.75 -0.97
CA LEU A 92 23.37 14.90 -1.19
C LEU A 92 22.61 13.94 -0.26
N THR A 93 21.60 14.44 0.44
CA THR A 93 20.66 13.64 1.23
C THR A 93 19.24 13.86 0.74
N VAL A 94 18.49 12.77 0.60
CA VAL A 94 17.06 12.78 0.30
C VAL A 94 16.30 12.08 1.41
N THR A 95 15.23 12.71 1.86
CA THR A 95 14.30 12.16 2.85
C THR A 95 12.96 11.89 2.18
N ILE A 96 12.37 10.73 2.50
CA ILE A 96 11.05 10.32 2.03
C ILE A 96 10.09 10.20 3.21
N THR A 97 8.81 10.47 2.98
CA THR A 97 7.70 10.29 3.94
C THR A 97 6.57 9.53 3.25
N GLY A 98 6.26 8.33 3.73
CA GLY A 98 5.15 7.50 3.24
C GLY A 98 3.89 7.68 4.08
N ARG A 99 2.73 7.81 3.42
CA ARG A 99 1.40 7.75 4.02
C ARG A 99 0.47 6.88 3.19
N ALA A 100 -0.30 6.01 3.82
CA ALA A 100 -1.35 5.30 3.14
C ALA A 100 -2.49 6.27 2.80
N THR A 101 -3.09 6.11 1.63
CA THR A 101 -4.17 6.99 1.16
C THR A 101 -5.51 6.28 1.07
N GLN A 102 -5.49 4.98 0.76
CA GLN A 102 -6.68 4.14 0.65
C GLN A 102 -6.35 2.66 0.74
N ILE A 103 -7.35 1.85 1.03
CA ILE A 103 -7.33 0.40 0.84
C ILE A 103 -8.48 0.02 -0.09
N VAL A 104 -8.16 -0.72 -1.15
CA VAL A 104 -9.14 -1.38 -1.99
C VAL A 104 -9.26 -2.83 -1.55
N TRP A 105 -10.45 -3.22 -1.12
CA TRP A 105 -10.78 -4.57 -0.68
C TRP A 105 -11.52 -5.28 -1.81
N ASN A 106 -10.89 -6.27 -2.42
CA ASN A 106 -11.59 -7.22 -3.28
C ASN A 106 -12.24 -8.29 -2.39
N MET A 107 -13.55 -8.48 -2.52
CA MET A 107 -14.34 -9.28 -1.59
C MET A 107 -14.42 -10.77 -1.97
N GLY A 108 -13.79 -11.18 -3.07
CA GLY A 108 -13.78 -12.59 -3.50
C GLY A 108 -15.06 -13.07 -4.19
N ASP A 109 -16.12 -12.26 -4.25
CA ASP A 109 -17.36 -12.49 -5.01
C ASP A 109 -17.41 -11.70 -6.33
N GLY A 110 -16.28 -11.08 -6.71
CA GLY A 110 -16.18 -10.18 -7.85
C GLY A 110 -16.42 -8.70 -7.50
N SER A 111 -16.93 -8.39 -6.31
CA SER A 111 -17.13 -7.02 -5.85
C SER A 111 -15.88 -6.44 -5.19
N SER A 112 -15.85 -5.12 -5.04
CA SER A 112 -14.80 -4.43 -4.30
C SER A 112 -15.33 -3.23 -3.51
N VAL A 113 -14.64 -2.92 -2.41
CA VAL A 113 -14.90 -1.75 -1.54
C VAL A 113 -13.64 -0.91 -1.47
N THR A 114 -13.75 0.39 -1.72
CA THR A 114 -12.64 1.33 -1.56
C THR A 114 -12.85 2.16 -0.31
N CYS A 115 -11.88 2.10 0.62
CA CYS A 115 -11.88 2.90 1.84
C CYS A 115 -10.71 3.87 1.84
N ALA A 116 -11.00 5.18 1.84
CA ALA A 116 -10.00 6.25 1.99
C ALA A 116 -9.60 6.52 3.46
N ASN A 117 -9.91 5.58 4.35
CA ASN A 117 -9.69 5.65 5.79
C ASN A 117 -9.29 4.25 6.30
N PRO A 118 -8.66 4.13 7.49
CA PRO A 118 -8.21 2.84 8.00
C PRO A 118 -9.35 1.93 8.50
N GLY A 119 -10.60 2.39 8.48
CA GLY A 119 -11.75 1.71 9.06
C GLY A 119 -11.85 1.84 10.58
N THR A 120 -12.98 1.40 11.13
CA THR A 120 -13.25 1.32 12.57
C THR A 120 -13.24 -0.15 13.00
N PRO A 121 -12.45 -0.53 14.02
CA PRO A 121 -12.52 -1.86 14.59
C PRO A 121 -13.93 -2.20 15.08
N TYR A 122 -14.41 -3.39 14.71
CA TYR A 122 -15.69 -3.88 15.19
C TYR A 122 -15.66 -4.13 16.70
N GLN A 123 -16.79 -3.89 17.36
CA GLN A 123 -17.07 -4.26 18.74
C GLN A 123 -18.40 -5.00 18.79
N ALA A 124 -18.51 -6.02 19.64
CA ALA A 124 -19.71 -6.86 19.73
C ALA A 124 -21.00 -6.06 20.02
N SER A 125 -20.88 -4.93 20.70
CA SER A 125 -21.99 -3.99 20.98
C SER A 125 -22.63 -3.40 19.72
N TYR A 126 -21.94 -3.41 18.57
CA TYR A 126 -22.50 -2.96 17.29
C TYR A 126 -23.45 -3.97 16.66
N GLY A 127 -23.42 -5.24 17.06
CA GLY A 127 -24.31 -6.28 16.54
C GLY A 127 -24.30 -6.33 15.01
N ALA A 128 -25.49 -6.17 14.41
CA ALA A 128 -25.72 -6.18 12.96
C ALA A 128 -25.58 -4.81 12.27
N ALA A 129 -25.13 -3.77 12.98
CA ALA A 129 -24.99 -2.44 12.40
C ALA A 129 -23.95 -2.41 11.27
N ARG A 130 -24.14 -1.52 10.30
CA ARG A 130 -23.14 -1.23 9.27
C ARG A 130 -21.94 -0.50 9.87
N SER A 131 -20.74 -0.79 9.37
CA SER A 131 -19.54 -0.01 9.69
C SER A 131 -19.74 1.47 9.33
N PRO A 132 -19.36 2.40 10.22
CA PRO A 132 -19.55 3.84 9.99
C PRO A 132 -18.65 4.41 8.89
N ASN A 133 -17.53 3.75 8.56
CA ASN A 133 -16.51 4.33 7.68
C ASN A 133 -15.91 3.37 6.63
N CYS A 134 -15.89 2.06 6.89
CA CYS A 134 -15.33 1.07 5.96
C CYS A 134 -15.93 -0.32 6.20
N GLY A 135 -16.63 -0.85 5.21
CA GLY A 135 -17.24 -2.17 5.28
C GLY A 135 -17.98 -2.51 4.00
N TYR A 136 -18.19 -3.80 3.78
CA TYR A 136 -19.04 -4.33 2.73
C TYR A 136 -20.48 -4.39 3.24
N PRO A 137 -21.44 -3.70 2.60
CA PRO A 137 -22.82 -3.67 3.07
C PRO A 137 -23.46 -5.07 3.12
N ALA A 138 -24.53 -5.20 3.91
CA ALA A 138 -25.38 -6.38 3.88
C ALA A 138 -26.00 -6.57 2.50
N ALA A 139 -26.18 -7.82 2.08
CA ALA A 139 -27.02 -8.15 0.94
C ALA A 139 -28.49 -7.91 1.31
N GLY A 140 -29.19 -7.11 0.52
CA GLY A 140 -30.66 -7.13 0.40
C GLY A 140 -31.02 -7.54 -1.03
N ASP A 141 -32.28 -7.48 -1.44
CA ASP A 141 -32.75 -7.95 -2.76
C ASP A 141 -31.90 -7.46 -3.95
N ASN A 142 -31.30 -6.26 -3.83
CA ASN A 142 -30.36 -5.70 -4.81
C ASN A 142 -29.14 -5.02 -4.14
N GLY A 143 -28.81 -5.40 -2.90
CA GLY A 143 -27.73 -4.78 -2.14
C GLY A 143 -26.33 -5.26 -2.59
N PRO A 144 -25.27 -4.47 -2.42
CA PRO A 144 -23.91 -4.82 -2.84
C PRO A 144 -23.22 -5.72 -1.79
N GLY A 145 -23.87 -6.76 -1.28
CA GLY A 145 -23.31 -7.68 -0.28
C GLY A 145 -23.16 -9.10 -0.82
N TYR A 146 -22.75 -10.05 0.02
CA TYR A 146 -22.72 -11.46 -0.36
C TYR A 146 -24.13 -12.04 -0.51
N HIS A 147 -24.46 -12.48 -1.73
CA HIS A 147 -25.76 -13.10 -2.06
C HIS A 147 -25.73 -14.64 -2.03
N LEU A 148 -24.54 -15.23 -2.08
CA LEU A 148 -24.35 -16.68 -2.06
C LEU A 148 -23.57 -17.09 -0.81
N PRO A 149 -23.83 -18.29 -0.26
CA PRO A 149 -23.02 -18.80 0.81
C PRO A 149 -21.64 -19.18 0.26
N SER A 150 -20.61 -18.94 1.08
CA SER A 150 -19.22 -19.20 0.75
C SER A 150 -18.91 -20.66 0.45
N ARG A 151 -19.76 -21.62 0.85
CA ARG A 151 -19.64 -23.04 0.47
C ARG A 151 -19.67 -23.28 -1.06
N THR A 152 -20.15 -22.30 -1.83
CA THR A 152 -20.13 -22.32 -3.30
C THR A 152 -18.78 -21.91 -3.91
N GLN A 153 -17.90 -21.32 -3.10
CA GLN A 153 -16.57 -20.88 -3.50
C GLN A 153 -15.55 -22.01 -3.39
N PRO A 154 -14.41 -21.92 -4.11
CA PRO A 154 -13.29 -22.82 -3.88
C PRO A 154 -12.89 -22.77 -2.40
N ASP A 155 -12.60 -23.93 -1.79
CA ASP A 155 -12.32 -24.12 -0.35
C ASP A 155 -13.42 -23.72 0.66
N GLY A 156 -14.60 -23.33 0.15
CA GLY A 156 -15.75 -22.97 0.97
C GLY A 156 -15.62 -21.61 1.65
N ARG A 157 -14.79 -20.69 1.13
CA ARG A 157 -14.55 -19.36 1.69
C ARG A 157 -14.47 -18.29 0.62
N TYR A 158 -14.81 -17.05 1.00
CA TYR A 158 -14.49 -15.89 0.19
C TYR A 158 -13.08 -15.41 0.49
N HIS A 159 -12.21 -15.40 -0.52
CA HIS A 159 -10.84 -14.89 -0.43
C HIS A 159 -10.82 -13.38 -0.65
N ILE A 160 -10.48 -12.64 0.40
CA ILE A 160 -10.48 -11.19 0.41
C ILE A 160 -9.05 -10.69 0.26
N THR A 161 -8.84 -9.80 -0.71
CA THR A 161 -7.54 -9.15 -0.94
C THR A 161 -7.63 -7.66 -0.64
N ALA A 162 -6.83 -7.19 0.31
CA ALA A 162 -6.69 -5.80 0.67
C ALA A 162 -5.46 -5.19 -0.01
N THR A 163 -5.65 -4.17 -0.85
CA THR A 163 -4.57 -3.45 -1.54
C THR A 163 -4.46 -2.04 -0.97
N THR A 164 -3.45 -1.81 -0.13
CA THR A 164 -3.13 -0.49 0.44
C THR A 164 -2.34 0.34 -0.57
N SER A 165 -2.84 1.52 -0.90
CA SER A 165 -2.11 2.51 -1.70
C SER A 165 -1.30 3.44 -0.79
N TRP A 166 -0.03 3.61 -1.11
CA TRP A 166 0.91 4.48 -0.41
C TRP A 166 1.33 5.63 -1.32
N ARG A 167 1.20 6.86 -0.80
CA ARG A 167 1.80 8.07 -1.38
C ARG A 167 3.08 8.37 -0.62
N VAL A 168 4.21 8.35 -1.32
CA VAL A 168 5.54 8.60 -0.74
C VAL A 168 6.09 9.90 -1.30
N GLU A 169 6.11 10.93 -0.47
CA GLU A 169 6.66 12.24 -0.84
C GLU A 169 8.14 12.28 -0.48
N TRP A 170 8.96 12.92 -1.32
CA TRP A 170 10.39 13.03 -1.07
C TRP A 170 10.91 14.43 -1.34
N VAL A 171 11.96 14.82 -0.61
CA VAL A 171 12.65 16.10 -0.75
C VAL A 171 14.16 15.91 -0.57
N GLY A 172 14.95 16.62 -1.37
CA GLY A 172 16.41 16.69 -1.24
C GLY A 172 17.08 17.30 -2.47
N GLY A 173 18.23 17.95 -2.28
CA GLY A 173 18.97 18.60 -3.37
C GLY A 173 18.20 19.73 -4.04
N GLY A 174 17.35 20.45 -3.30
CA GLY A 174 16.48 21.50 -3.84
C GLY A 174 15.30 20.99 -4.68
N GLN A 175 15.10 19.67 -4.76
CA GLN A 175 14.03 19.04 -5.52
C GLN A 175 13.07 18.31 -4.60
N HIS A 176 11.86 18.07 -5.10
CA HIS A 176 10.83 17.27 -4.43
C HIS A 176 10.07 16.42 -5.46
N GLY A 177 9.36 15.41 -4.99
CA GLY A 177 8.50 14.60 -5.84
C GLY A 177 7.66 13.60 -5.06
N VAL A 178 6.93 12.77 -5.81
CA VAL A 178 6.03 11.74 -5.26
C VAL A 178 6.32 10.41 -5.95
N ILE A 179 6.32 9.33 -5.16
CA ILE A 179 6.35 7.95 -5.64
C ILE A 179 5.10 7.26 -5.08
N ASN A 180 4.27 6.71 -5.96
CA ASN A 180 3.13 5.89 -5.56
C ASN A 180 3.50 4.41 -5.60
N THR A 181 3.10 3.65 -4.58
CA THR A 181 3.31 2.20 -4.51
C THR A 181 2.15 1.54 -3.78
N THR A 182 2.02 0.22 -3.88
CA THR A 182 0.96 -0.54 -3.23
C THR A 182 1.52 -1.69 -2.40
N ARG A 183 0.77 -2.13 -1.40
CA ARG A 183 1.06 -3.33 -0.61
C ARG A 183 -0.21 -4.14 -0.47
N THR A 184 -0.10 -5.46 -0.61
CA THR A 184 -1.23 -6.38 -0.56
C THR A 184 -1.20 -7.21 0.72
N SER A 185 -2.38 -7.59 1.19
CA SER A 185 -2.58 -8.53 2.28
C SER A 185 -3.87 -9.31 2.00
N GLN A 186 -3.97 -10.53 2.51
CA GLN A 186 -5.09 -11.41 2.21
C GLN A 186 -5.65 -12.02 3.48
N THR A 187 -6.96 -12.29 3.46
CA THR A 187 -7.67 -13.09 4.45
C THR A 187 -8.76 -13.88 3.74
N ALA A 188 -9.42 -14.80 4.44
CA ALA A 188 -10.59 -15.47 3.92
C ALA A 188 -11.65 -15.56 5.01
N ILE A 189 -12.92 -15.42 4.64
CA ILE A 189 -14.04 -15.54 5.57
C ILE A 189 -15.07 -16.56 5.09
N ARG A 190 -15.77 -17.16 6.05
CA ARG A 190 -16.98 -17.93 5.78
C ARG A 190 -18.19 -17.02 5.86
N ILE A 191 -19.10 -17.21 4.91
CA ILE A 191 -20.43 -16.63 4.86
C ILE A 191 -21.42 -17.79 4.69
N ASP A 192 -22.33 -17.94 5.63
CA ASP A 192 -23.36 -18.96 5.63
C ASP A 192 -24.74 -18.31 5.37
N GLU A 193 -25.73 -19.12 4.99
CA GLU A 193 -27.12 -18.68 4.86
C GLU A 193 -27.91 -19.15 6.10
N LEU A 194 -28.91 -18.38 6.53
CA LEU A 194 -29.81 -18.84 7.59
C LEU A 194 -30.70 -19.95 7.02
N GLN A 195 -30.48 -21.19 7.43
CA GLN A 195 -31.37 -22.30 7.09
C GLN A 195 -32.44 -22.45 8.16
N VAL A 196 -33.70 -22.22 7.79
CA VAL A 196 -34.83 -22.58 8.64
C VAL A 196 -35.14 -24.06 8.38
N ALA A 197 -34.90 -24.91 9.38
CA ALA A 197 -35.43 -26.26 9.36
C ALA A 197 -36.95 -26.17 9.57
N VAL A 198 -37.72 -26.42 8.52
CA VAL A 198 -39.15 -26.68 8.67
C VAL A 198 -39.26 -28.15 9.08
N SER A 199 -39.58 -28.39 10.36
CA SER A 199 -39.93 -29.71 10.89
C SER A 199 -41.41 -29.99 10.71
#